data_AF-A0A1L5J5F3-F1
#
_entry.id   AF-A0A1L5J5F3-F1
#
_cell.length_a   1.000
_cell.length_b   1.000
_cell.length_c   1.000
_cell.angle_alpha   90.00
_cell.angle_beta   90.00
_cell.angle_gamma   90.00
#
_symmetry.space_group_name_H-M   'P 1'
#
loop_
_entity.id
_entity.type
_entity.pdbx_description
1 polymer ?
#
loop_
_entity_poly.entity_id
_entity_poly.type
_entity_poly.pdbx_seq_one_letter_code
_entity_poly.pdbx_strand_id
1 'polypeptide(L)'
;GAQFQHDHIVHFYHLHALDWVDIVSALKADPKKTAALSDNVSNSPGGGSAYFKSVQQRLQTFVDSGQLGPFSNAYWGHSAYKLPPEANLMAAAHYIEALRLQARAARMHAIFGGKNPHPQSLVVGGVTCVKDLTPERIAEFLYITKETQNFIKNVYVPDLLAVGSFYKDWGAVGGTTNFLAWGEFPESDKEPDSLFMPRGVIMNRNLGGVKMADQANVTENVARAWYEDGADLH
;
A
#
# COMPACT_ATOMS: atom_id res chain seq x y z
N GLY A 1 -6.95 7.96 9.16
CA GLY A 1 -5.82 7.20 8.57
C GLY A 1 -6.05 5.70 8.34
N ALA A 2 -7.18 5.08 8.71
CA ALA A 2 -7.38 3.64 8.52
C ALA A 2 -7.39 3.22 7.03
N GLN A 3 -8.11 3.97 6.16
CA GLN A 3 -8.09 3.75 4.71
C GLN A 3 -6.66 3.80 4.15
N PHE A 4 -5.88 4.83 4.46
CA PHE A 4 -4.50 4.97 3.97
C PHE A 4 -3.64 3.74 4.30
N GLN A 5 -3.74 3.22 5.52
CA GLN A 5 -2.99 2.02 5.92
C GLN A 5 -3.45 0.78 5.14
N HIS A 6 -4.76 0.56 5.03
CA HIS A 6 -5.32 -0.59 4.30
C HIS A 6 -4.96 -0.53 2.81
N ASP A 7 -5.27 0.59 2.17
CA ASP A 7 -5.14 0.81 0.73
C ASP A 7 -3.69 0.67 0.27
N HIS A 8 -2.74 1.34 0.95
CA HIS A 8 -1.33 1.31 0.54
C HIS A 8 -0.70 -0.07 0.74
N ILE A 9 -1.08 -0.84 1.77
CA ILE A 9 -0.64 -2.23 1.93
C ILE A 9 -1.20 -3.07 0.77
N VAL A 10 -2.49 -2.91 0.45
CA VAL A 10 -3.12 -3.66 -0.64
C VAL A 10 -2.46 -3.34 -1.98
N HIS A 11 -2.24 -2.06 -2.25
CA HIS A 11 -1.63 -1.57 -3.47
C HIS A 11 -0.21 -2.09 -3.65
N PHE A 12 0.65 -1.96 -2.63
CA PHE A 12 2.03 -2.42 -2.72
C PHE A 12 2.12 -3.92 -3.00
N TYR A 13 1.43 -4.76 -2.20
CA TYR A 13 1.55 -6.21 -2.34
C TYR A 13 0.70 -6.76 -3.50
N HIS A 14 -0.59 -6.47 -3.54
CA HIS A 14 -1.53 -7.20 -4.40
C HIS A 14 -1.75 -6.55 -5.77
N LEU A 15 -1.32 -5.31 -5.96
CA LEU A 15 -1.37 -4.64 -7.26
C LEU A 15 0.02 -4.49 -7.89
N HIS A 16 1.03 -4.08 -7.13
CA HIS A 16 2.35 -3.77 -7.69
C HIS A 16 3.45 -4.81 -7.47
N ALA A 17 3.44 -5.60 -6.40
CA ALA A 17 4.61 -6.43 -6.08
C ALA A 17 4.98 -7.37 -7.22
N LEU A 18 4.01 -7.89 -7.96
CA LEU A 18 4.24 -8.81 -9.07
C LEU A 18 4.88 -8.15 -10.30
N ASP A 19 4.94 -6.81 -10.38
CA ASP A 19 5.75 -6.12 -11.39
C ASP A 19 7.26 -6.24 -11.07
N TRP A 20 7.61 -6.50 -9.80
CA TRP A 20 9.00 -6.51 -9.29
C TRP A 20 9.46 -7.86 -8.76
N VAL A 21 8.52 -8.74 -8.42
CA VAL A 21 8.74 -10.04 -7.77
C VAL A 21 8.35 -11.16 -8.71
N ASP A 22 9.30 -12.04 -9.01
CA ASP A 22 9.08 -13.24 -9.81
C ASP A 22 8.80 -14.43 -8.88
N ILE A 23 7.52 -14.80 -8.77
CA ILE A 23 7.08 -15.89 -7.89
C ILE A 23 7.52 -17.28 -8.38
N VAL A 24 7.85 -17.44 -9.67
CA VAL A 24 8.38 -18.70 -10.21
C VAL A 24 9.86 -18.82 -9.84
N SER A 25 10.59 -17.70 -9.89
CA SER A 25 11.97 -17.62 -9.41
C SER A 25 12.09 -17.96 -7.93
N ALA A 26 11.09 -17.62 -7.10
CA ALA A 26 11.04 -17.98 -5.68
C ALA A 26 11.14 -19.51 -5.40
N LEU A 27 10.72 -20.36 -6.35
CA LEU A 27 10.84 -21.82 -6.23
C LEU A 27 12.29 -22.31 -6.22
N LYS A 28 13.23 -21.48 -6.70
CA LYS A 28 14.67 -21.78 -6.75
C LYS A 28 15.42 -21.30 -5.49
N ALA A 29 14.74 -20.62 -4.57
CA ALA A 29 15.35 -20.04 -3.40
C ALA A 29 15.83 -21.08 -2.39
N ASP A 30 16.91 -20.79 -1.67
CA ASP A 30 17.26 -21.50 -0.44
C ASP A 30 16.47 -20.89 0.75
N PRO A 31 15.56 -21.64 1.40
CA PRO A 31 14.78 -21.11 2.53
C PRO A 31 15.62 -20.65 3.72
N LYS A 32 16.81 -21.23 3.94
CA LYS A 32 17.72 -20.80 5.02
C LYS A 32 18.36 -19.46 4.69
N LYS A 33 18.76 -19.25 3.44
CA LYS A 33 19.27 -17.93 3.00
C LYS A 33 18.18 -16.88 2.95
N THR A 34 16.97 -17.27 2.56
CA THR A 34 15.79 -16.40 2.61
C THR A 34 15.51 -15.95 4.04
N ALA A 35 15.58 -16.87 5.01
CA ALA A 35 15.45 -16.54 6.42
C ALA A 35 16.52 -15.53 6.88
N ALA A 36 17.79 -15.80 6.57
CA ALA A 36 18.88 -14.90 6.92
C ALA A 36 18.73 -13.51 6.26
N LEU A 37 18.23 -13.44 5.02
CA LEU A 37 17.90 -12.17 4.37
C LEU A 37 16.79 -11.45 5.13
N SER A 38 15.68 -12.14 5.41
CA SER A 38 14.53 -11.61 6.14
C SER A 38 14.94 -11.05 7.50
N ASP A 39 15.74 -11.79 8.27
CA ASP A 39 16.21 -11.38 9.61
C ASP A 39 17.10 -10.12 9.55
N ASN A 40 17.81 -9.90 8.44
CA ASN A 40 18.67 -8.73 8.26
C ASN A 40 17.90 -7.49 7.82
N VAL A 41 16.82 -7.64 7.05
CA VAL A 41 16.07 -6.51 6.47
C VAL A 41 14.84 -6.15 7.28
N SER A 42 14.21 -7.14 7.91
CA SER A 42 12.89 -7.05 8.54
C SER A 42 12.93 -7.61 9.96
N ASN A 43 12.14 -7.02 10.85
CA ASN A 43 11.84 -7.63 12.16
C ASN A 43 10.47 -8.31 12.11
N SER A 44 10.15 -8.99 11.01
CA SER A 44 8.87 -9.66 10.84
C SER A 44 8.70 -10.74 11.92
N PRO A 45 7.52 -10.83 12.57
CA PRO A 45 7.25 -11.92 13.50
C PRO A 45 7.12 -13.29 12.81
N GLY A 46 6.83 -13.30 11.50
CA GLY A 46 6.86 -14.49 10.65
C GLY A 46 8.23 -14.61 9.98
N GLY A 47 8.89 -15.77 10.11
CA GLY A 47 10.25 -15.93 9.59
C GLY A 47 10.85 -17.30 9.88
N GLY A 48 12.15 -17.42 9.58
CA GLY A 48 12.90 -18.65 9.78
C GLY A 48 12.81 -19.65 8.62
N SER A 49 13.79 -20.55 8.56
CA SER A 49 13.97 -21.46 7.42
C SER A 49 12.76 -22.38 7.20
N ALA A 50 12.16 -22.89 8.28
CA ALA A 50 10.98 -23.75 8.19
C ALA A 50 9.76 -23.01 7.63
N TYR A 51 9.58 -21.74 8.00
CA TYR A 51 8.50 -20.91 7.49
C TYR A 51 8.64 -20.69 5.99
N PHE A 52 9.80 -20.19 5.52
CA PHE A 52 10.01 -19.96 4.10
C PHE A 52 9.97 -21.25 3.27
N LYS A 53 10.40 -22.39 3.84
CA LYS A 53 10.24 -23.69 3.18
C LYS A 53 8.77 -24.06 3.01
N SER A 54 7.93 -23.78 4.01
CA SER A 54 6.48 -24.02 3.92
C SER A 54 5.80 -23.14 2.87
N VAL A 55 6.21 -21.87 2.76
CA VAL A 55 5.72 -20.95 1.73
C VAL A 55 6.15 -21.41 0.35
N GLN A 56 7.43 -21.76 0.18
CA GLN A 56 7.96 -22.30 -1.07
C GLN A 56 7.23 -23.57 -1.49
N GLN A 57 6.99 -24.51 -0.56
CA GLN A 57 6.22 -25.72 -0.85
C GLN A 57 4.78 -25.40 -1.28
N ARG A 58 4.14 -24.41 -0.65
CA ARG A 58 2.80 -23.97 -1.04
C ARG A 58 2.79 -23.36 -2.45
N LEU A 59 3.79 -22.55 -2.79
CA LEU A 59 3.96 -22.03 -4.15
C LEU A 59 4.21 -23.17 -5.15
N GLN A 60 5.07 -24.13 -4.79
CA GLN A 60 5.37 -25.30 -5.63
C GLN A 60 4.11 -26.11 -5.93
N THR A 61 3.33 -26.46 -4.90
CA THR A 61 2.04 -27.16 -5.08
C THR A 61 1.09 -26.39 -5.98
N PHE A 62 1.05 -25.06 -5.86
CA PHE A 62 0.23 -24.21 -6.71
C PHE A 62 0.69 -24.25 -8.18
N VAL A 63 2.00 -24.19 -8.43
CA VAL A 63 2.57 -24.31 -9.78
C VAL A 63 2.35 -25.70 -10.37
N ASP A 64 2.62 -26.75 -9.61
CA ASP A 64 2.49 -28.15 -10.04
C ASP A 64 1.04 -28.53 -10.39
N SER A 65 0.06 -27.83 -9.82
CA SER A 65 -1.35 -28.04 -10.14
C SER A 65 -1.70 -27.69 -11.60
N GLY A 66 -0.87 -26.88 -12.28
CA GLY A 66 -1.18 -26.30 -13.59
C GLY A 66 -2.30 -25.26 -13.57
N GLN A 67 -2.90 -24.98 -12.41
CA GLN A 67 -4.00 -24.03 -12.21
C GLN A 67 -3.49 -22.74 -11.57
N LEU A 68 -2.66 -22.01 -12.31
CA LEU A 68 -1.99 -20.80 -11.81
C LEU A 68 -2.91 -19.60 -11.54
N GLY A 69 -4.19 -19.68 -11.92
CA GLY A 69 -5.20 -18.64 -11.65
C GLY A 69 -4.71 -17.24 -12.04
N PRO A 70 -4.67 -16.27 -11.09
CA PRO A 70 -4.22 -14.90 -11.37
C PRO A 70 -2.74 -14.80 -11.75
N PHE A 71 -1.95 -15.86 -11.57
CA PHE A 71 -0.54 -15.90 -11.90
C PHE A 71 -0.26 -16.60 -13.24
N SER A 72 -1.29 -17.01 -13.97
CA SER A 72 -1.13 -17.61 -15.31
C SER A 72 -0.75 -16.55 -16.34
N ASN A 73 0.15 -16.90 -17.28
CA ASN A 73 0.58 -16.04 -18.39
C ASN A 73 1.07 -14.63 -18.01
N ALA A 74 1.59 -14.47 -16.79
CA ALA A 74 2.28 -13.26 -16.38
C ALA A 74 3.74 -13.25 -16.87
N TYR A 75 4.50 -12.22 -16.52
CA TYR A 75 5.83 -11.94 -17.09
C TYR A 75 6.99 -12.76 -16.50
N TRP A 76 6.72 -13.93 -15.91
CA TRP A 76 7.73 -14.72 -15.20
C TRP A 76 8.98 -15.01 -16.05
N GLY A 77 10.17 -14.81 -15.47
CA GLY A 77 11.44 -14.93 -16.17
C GLY A 77 11.81 -13.76 -17.08
N HIS A 78 10.98 -12.70 -17.14
CA HIS A 78 11.31 -11.51 -17.92
C HIS A 78 12.63 -10.87 -17.43
N SER A 79 13.46 -10.42 -18.38
CA SER A 79 14.81 -9.90 -18.09
C SER A 79 14.84 -8.65 -17.19
N ALA A 80 13.70 -7.95 -17.05
CA ALA A 80 13.57 -6.83 -16.14
C ALA A 80 13.49 -7.24 -14.67
N TYR A 81 13.10 -8.47 -14.31
CA TYR A 81 13.17 -8.92 -12.92
C TYR A 81 14.63 -9.03 -12.48
N LYS A 82 14.97 -8.36 -11.38
CA LYS A 82 16.34 -8.29 -10.83
C LYS A 82 16.51 -8.95 -9.47
N LEU A 83 15.41 -9.29 -8.80
CA LEU A 83 15.48 -9.91 -7.48
C LEU A 83 16.08 -11.32 -7.55
N PRO A 84 17.00 -11.69 -6.64
CA PRO A 84 17.43 -13.07 -6.48
C PRO A 84 16.27 -13.94 -5.98
N PRO A 85 16.32 -15.27 -6.20
CA PRO A 85 15.30 -16.20 -5.72
C PRO A 85 14.93 -16.01 -4.25
N GLU A 86 15.90 -15.79 -3.36
CA GLU A 86 15.67 -15.57 -1.93
C GLU A 86 14.83 -14.32 -1.64
N ALA A 87 15.10 -13.21 -2.33
CA ALA A 87 14.29 -12.00 -2.18
C ALA A 87 12.88 -12.18 -2.74
N ASN A 88 12.74 -12.93 -3.84
CA ASN A 88 11.43 -13.28 -4.39
C ASN A 88 10.60 -14.14 -3.41
N LEU A 89 11.21 -15.14 -2.78
CA LEU A 89 10.51 -15.98 -1.81
C LEU A 89 10.10 -15.20 -0.55
N MET A 90 10.96 -14.30 -0.07
CA MET A 90 10.64 -13.40 1.02
C MET A 90 9.42 -12.52 0.68
N ALA A 91 9.47 -11.80 -0.44
CA ALA A 91 8.38 -10.92 -0.86
C ALA A 91 7.07 -11.69 -1.16
N ALA A 92 7.16 -12.91 -1.71
CA ALA A 92 6.00 -13.77 -1.92
C ALA A 92 5.36 -14.25 -0.59
N ALA A 93 6.17 -14.48 0.45
CA ALA A 93 5.66 -14.78 1.78
C ALA A 93 4.90 -13.57 2.35
N HIS A 94 5.49 -12.38 2.28
CA HIS A 94 4.88 -11.15 2.77
C HIS A 94 3.62 -10.74 1.98
N TYR A 95 3.57 -11.02 0.67
CA TYR A 95 2.35 -10.91 -0.14
C TYR A 95 1.19 -11.74 0.46
N ILE A 96 1.46 -12.99 0.85
CA ILE A 96 0.44 -13.87 1.43
C ILE A 96 0.04 -13.40 2.84
N GLU A 97 0.97 -12.86 3.62
CA GLU A 97 0.67 -12.27 4.93
C GLU A 97 -0.18 -11.00 4.80
N ALA A 98 0.16 -10.12 3.85
CA ALA A 98 -0.56 -8.90 3.56
C ALA A 98 -2.03 -9.17 3.19
N LEU A 99 -2.32 -10.24 2.44
CA LEU A 99 -3.69 -10.68 2.12
C LEU A 99 -4.54 -10.91 3.38
N ARG A 100 -3.94 -11.47 4.44
CA ARG A 100 -4.62 -11.74 5.71
C ARG A 100 -4.74 -10.48 6.55
N LEU A 101 -3.67 -9.70 6.64
CA LEU A 101 -3.64 -8.48 7.42
C LEU A 101 -4.63 -7.45 6.89
N GLN A 102 -4.70 -7.25 5.57
CA GLN A 102 -5.59 -6.23 5.01
C GLN A 102 -7.06 -6.49 5.38
N ALA A 103 -7.48 -7.76 5.44
CA ALA A 103 -8.83 -8.13 5.86
C ALA A 103 -9.10 -7.77 7.34
N ARG A 104 -8.07 -7.81 8.19
CA ARG A 104 -8.15 -7.33 9.57
C ARG A 104 -8.13 -5.81 9.63
N ALA A 105 -7.25 -5.15 8.88
CA ALA A 105 -7.15 -3.70 8.83
C ALA A 105 -8.47 -3.04 8.36
N ALA A 106 -9.17 -3.64 7.39
CA ALA A 106 -10.48 -3.18 6.93
C ALA A 106 -11.54 -3.14 8.05
N ARG A 107 -11.39 -3.96 9.10
CA ARG A 107 -12.31 -3.95 10.27
C ARG A 107 -12.22 -2.66 11.06
N MET A 108 -11.12 -1.90 10.98
CA MET A 108 -11.03 -0.57 11.59
C MET A 108 -12.16 0.35 11.12
N HIS A 109 -12.53 0.26 9.83
CA HIS A 109 -13.72 0.96 9.33
C HIS A 109 -15.02 0.33 9.81
N ALA A 110 -15.12 -0.99 9.90
CA ALA A 110 -16.36 -1.64 10.34
C ALA A 110 -16.73 -1.27 11.80
N ILE A 111 -15.76 -1.07 12.68
CA ILE A 111 -15.99 -0.71 14.10
C ILE A 111 -16.80 0.58 14.24
N PHE A 112 -16.43 1.64 13.50
CA PHE A 112 -17.08 2.96 13.59
C PHE A 112 -17.88 3.33 12.34
N GLY A 113 -17.87 2.50 11.31
CA GLY A 113 -18.49 2.71 10.00
C GLY A 113 -19.54 1.67 9.64
N GLY A 114 -19.76 0.68 10.52
CA GLY A 114 -20.71 -0.42 10.33
C GLY A 114 -20.24 -1.49 9.34
N LYS A 115 -19.58 -1.11 8.24
CA LYS A 115 -19.08 -2.03 7.22
C LYS A 115 -17.89 -1.47 6.45
N ASN A 116 -17.19 -2.37 5.77
CA ASN A 116 -16.21 -2.06 4.73
C ASN A 116 -16.30 -3.15 3.64
N PRO A 117 -16.36 -2.79 2.34
CA PRO A 117 -16.33 -1.45 1.75
C PRO A 117 -17.57 -0.57 2.01
N HIS A 118 -17.44 0.73 1.70
CA HIS A 118 -18.49 1.75 1.83
C HIS A 118 -19.06 1.91 3.25
N PRO A 119 -18.31 2.49 4.21
CA PRO A 119 -18.83 2.73 5.56
C PRO A 119 -20.09 3.62 5.52
N GLN A 120 -20.99 3.42 6.47
CA GLN A 120 -22.31 4.10 6.56
C GLN A 120 -22.49 4.90 7.86
N SER A 121 -21.40 5.39 8.45
CA SER A 121 -21.48 6.22 9.65
C SER A 121 -21.48 7.72 9.40
N LEU A 122 -21.12 8.18 8.20
CA LEU A 122 -21.04 9.61 7.88
C LEU A 122 -22.44 10.19 7.66
N VAL A 123 -22.68 11.37 8.24
CA VAL A 123 -23.88 12.19 7.98
C VAL A 123 -23.44 13.65 7.88
N VAL A 124 -24.25 14.49 7.21
CA VAL A 124 -24.01 15.94 7.22
C VAL A 124 -24.06 16.44 8.67
N GLY A 125 -22.93 16.94 9.18
CA GLY A 125 -22.78 17.40 10.56
C GLY A 125 -22.09 16.42 11.51
N GLY A 126 -21.66 15.24 11.07
CA GLY A 126 -20.82 14.35 11.90
C GLY A 126 -20.95 12.86 11.57
N VAL A 127 -21.08 12.04 12.63
CA VAL A 127 -21.12 10.58 12.54
C VAL A 127 -22.26 9.95 13.35
N THR A 128 -22.75 8.77 12.93
CA THR A 128 -23.82 8.03 13.63
C THR A 128 -23.33 7.08 14.72
N CYS A 129 -22.04 6.73 14.74
CA CYS A 129 -21.46 5.71 15.62
C CYS A 129 -21.20 6.18 17.06
N VAL A 130 -21.94 7.17 17.56
CA VAL A 130 -21.72 7.78 18.88
C VAL A 130 -21.88 6.74 20.00
N LYS A 131 -22.83 5.81 19.86
CA LYS A 131 -23.05 4.72 20.82
C LYS A 131 -21.93 3.68 20.83
N ASP A 132 -21.14 3.61 19.77
CA ASP A 132 -20.01 2.68 19.64
C ASP A 132 -18.70 3.26 20.21
N LEU A 133 -18.69 4.50 20.73
CA LEU A 133 -17.55 5.09 21.42
C LEU A 133 -17.37 4.51 22.84
N THR A 134 -17.41 3.18 22.97
CA THR A 134 -17.20 2.47 24.24
C THR A 134 -15.72 2.10 24.40
N PRO A 135 -15.22 1.90 25.64
CA PRO A 135 -13.85 1.48 25.88
C PRO A 135 -13.46 0.21 25.11
N GLU A 136 -14.37 -0.74 24.96
CA GLU A 136 -14.13 -2.01 24.28
C GLU A 136 -13.92 -1.82 22.78
N ARG A 137 -14.75 -1.00 22.13
CA ARG A 137 -14.63 -0.68 20.69
C ARG A 137 -13.40 0.15 20.39
N ILE A 138 -13.08 1.11 21.26
CA ILE A 138 -11.85 1.92 21.15
C ILE A 138 -10.63 1.02 21.31
N ALA A 139 -10.63 0.09 22.26
CA ALA A 139 -9.56 -0.88 22.44
C ALA A 139 -9.42 -1.80 21.22
N GLU A 140 -10.54 -2.31 20.67
CA GLU A 140 -10.55 -3.13 19.45
C GLU A 140 -9.88 -2.38 18.28
N PHE A 141 -10.27 -1.13 18.03
CA PHE A 141 -9.68 -0.29 17.00
C PHE A 141 -8.18 -0.07 17.24
N LEU A 142 -7.79 0.23 18.49
CA LEU A 142 -6.40 0.49 18.87
C LEU A 142 -5.51 -0.74 18.62
N TYR A 143 -5.96 -1.95 18.98
CA TYR A 143 -5.16 -3.16 18.80
C TYR A 143 -5.00 -3.52 17.33
N ILE A 144 -6.05 -3.38 16.52
CA ILE A 144 -5.95 -3.60 15.06
C ILE A 144 -5.03 -2.54 14.43
N THR A 145 -5.10 -1.29 14.90
CA THR A 145 -4.20 -0.22 14.44
C THR A 145 -2.75 -0.56 14.77
N LYS A 146 -2.46 -1.01 15.99
CA LYS A 146 -1.11 -1.39 16.42
C LYS A 146 -0.58 -2.59 15.62
N GLU A 147 -1.40 -3.61 15.41
CA GLU A 147 -1.08 -4.76 14.57
C GLU A 147 -0.72 -4.33 13.14
N THR A 148 -1.55 -3.48 12.54
CA THR A 148 -1.35 -2.94 11.19
C THR A 148 -0.07 -2.11 11.11
N GLN A 149 0.15 -1.19 12.05
CA GLN A 149 1.37 -0.38 12.11
C GLN A 149 2.62 -1.22 12.35
N ASN A 150 2.53 -2.29 13.12
CA ASN A 150 3.65 -3.21 13.34
C ASN A 150 4.06 -3.88 12.03
N PHE A 151 3.09 -4.33 11.23
CA PHE A 151 3.38 -4.88 9.90
C PHE A 151 3.93 -3.82 8.94
N ILE A 152 3.41 -2.59 8.96
CA ILE A 152 3.94 -1.50 8.12
C ILE A 152 5.42 -1.27 8.43
N LYS A 153 5.76 -1.14 9.72
CA LYS A 153 7.12 -0.83 10.17
C LYS A 153 8.09 -1.97 9.94
N ASN A 154 7.65 -3.21 10.15
CA ASN A 154 8.55 -4.36 10.19
C ASN A 154 8.49 -5.25 8.95
N VAL A 155 7.54 -5.03 8.03
CA VAL A 155 7.40 -5.82 6.80
C VAL A 155 7.30 -4.91 5.58
N TYR A 156 6.27 -4.06 5.48
CA TYR A 156 6.06 -3.23 4.28
C TYR A 156 7.22 -2.28 3.97
N VAL A 157 7.61 -1.41 4.92
CA VAL A 157 8.71 -0.46 4.68
C VAL A 157 10.04 -1.17 4.41
N PRO A 158 10.43 -2.20 5.20
CA PRO A 158 11.58 -3.04 4.87
C PRO A 158 11.57 -3.64 3.46
N ASP A 159 10.45 -4.24 3.05
CA ASP A 159 10.32 -4.83 1.72
C ASP A 159 10.45 -3.79 0.61
N LEU A 160 9.81 -2.62 0.78
CA LEU A 160 9.94 -1.52 -0.17
C LEU A 160 11.41 -1.11 -0.36
N LEU A 161 12.16 -0.96 0.73
CA LEU A 161 13.58 -0.60 0.70
C LEU A 161 14.44 -1.72 0.11
N ALA A 162 14.18 -2.98 0.50
CA ALA A 162 14.90 -4.14 0.02
C ALA A 162 14.70 -4.33 -1.49
N VAL A 163 13.45 -4.35 -1.95
CA VAL A 163 13.11 -4.44 -3.39
C VAL A 163 13.68 -3.26 -4.15
N GLY A 164 13.45 -2.02 -3.67
CA GLY A 164 13.96 -0.81 -4.32
C GLY A 164 15.48 -0.81 -4.49
N SER A 165 16.23 -1.45 -3.61
CA SER A 165 17.69 -1.55 -3.70
C SER A 165 18.20 -2.30 -4.93
N PHE A 166 17.40 -3.22 -5.49
CA PHE A 166 17.73 -3.98 -6.72
C PHE A 166 17.31 -3.26 -8.01
N TYR A 167 16.49 -2.20 -7.89
CA TYR A 167 15.89 -1.49 -9.02
C TYR A 167 16.25 0.00 -9.03
N LYS A 168 17.46 0.37 -8.57
CA LYS A 168 17.89 1.78 -8.46
C LYS A 168 17.76 2.56 -9.76
N ASP A 169 17.99 1.91 -10.90
CA ASP A 169 17.91 2.51 -12.23
C ASP A 169 16.49 3.00 -12.56
N TRP A 170 15.45 2.40 -11.95
CA TRP A 170 14.07 2.84 -12.09
C TRP A 170 13.81 4.21 -11.44
N GLY A 171 14.70 4.68 -10.55
CA GLY A 171 14.66 6.05 -10.04
C GLY A 171 14.84 7.13 -11.12
N ALA A 172 15.34 6.75 -12.31
CA ALA A 172 15.44 7.62 -13.47
C ALA A 172 14.26 7.50 -14.46
N VAL A 173 13.29 6.61 -14.19
CA VAL A 173 12.17 6.29 -15.08
C VAL A 173 10.87 6.82 -14.48
N GLY A 174 10.10 7.57 -15.29
CA GLY A 174 8.86 8.23 -14.85
C GLY A 174 9.09 9.58 -14.17
N GLY A 175 7.99 10.25 -13.80
CA GLY A 175 8.02 11.48 -13.02
C GLY A 175 7.12 12.60 -13.56
N THR A 176 7.02 13.67 -12.76
CA THR A 176 6.28 14.89 -13.07
C THR A 176 7.11 16.12 -12.70
N THR A 177 6.70 17.31 -13.14
CA THR A 177 7.32 18.60 -12.79
C THR A 177 6.50 19.39 -11.78
N ASN A 178 5.20 19.09 -11.66
CA ASN A 178 4.26 19.82 -10.82
C ASN A 178 3.61 18.84 -9.82
N PHE A 179 3.42 19.29 -8.59
CA PHE A 179 2.84 18.51 -7.50
C PHE A 179 1.77 19.33 -6.79
N LEU A 180 0.68 18.68 -6.39
CA LEU A 180 -0.45 19.29 -5.69
C LEU A 180 -0.84 18.38 -4.53
N ALA A 181 -1.04 18.97 -3.36
CA ALA A 181 -1.65 18.33 -2.20
C ALA A 181 -2.65 19.31 -1.58
N TRP A 182 -3.85 18.83 -1.28
CA TRP A 182 -4.87 19.63 -0.60
C TRP A 182 -4.72 19.65 0.93
N GLY A 183 -3.78 18.85 1.44
CA GLY A 183 -3.66 18.57 2.87
C GLY A 183 -4.81 17.74 3.41
N GLU A 184 -4.65 17.20 4.61
CA GLU A 184 -5.60 16.26 5.23
C GLU A 184 -5.38 16.20 6.75
N PHE A 185 -6.35 15.62 7.46
CA PHE A 185 -6.40 15.41 8.90
C PHE A 185 -6.39 16.76 9.66
N PRO A 186 -7.48 17.54 9.56
CA PRO A 186 -7.63 18.77 10.34
C PRO A 186 -7.66 18.47 11.83
N GLU A 187 -6.84 19.18 12.60
CA GLU A 187 -6.77 19.08 14.06
C GLU A 187 -7.65 20.13 14.75
N SER A 188 -8.20 21.09 13.99
CA SER A 188 -9.18 22.10 14.41
C SER A 188 -9.87 22.74 13.20
N ASP A 189 -10.87 23.58 13.42
CA ASP A 189 -11.63 24.27 12.37
C ASP A 189 -10.82 25.33 11.58
N LYS A 190 -9.56 25.58 11.96
CA LYS A 190 -8.69 26.58 11.32
C LYS A 190 -7.92 26.00 10.15
N GLU A 191 -8.61 25.72 9.04
CA GLU A 191 -7.97 25.22 7.82
C GLU A 191 -7.45 26.36 6.92
N PRO A 192 -6.30 26.18 6.23
CA PRO A 192 -5.50 24.95 6.15
C PRO A 192 -4.44 24.80 7.26
N ASP A 193 -4.31 25.77 8.18
CA ASP A 193 -3.25 25.80 9.20
C ASP A 193 -3.28 24.60 10.16
N SER A 194 -4.46 24.01 10.37
CA SER A 194 -4.68 22.86 11.25
C SER A 194 -4.46 21.50 10.59
N LEU A 195 -4.15 21.45 9.29
CA LEU A 195 -3.99 20.18 8.58
C LEU A 195 -2.68 19.51 8.98
N PHE A 196 -2.75 18.32 9.57
CA PHE A 196 -1.57 17.53 9.91
C PHE A 196 -0.77 17.12 8.66
N MET A 197 -1.45 16.80 7.56
CA MET A 197 -0.83 16.67 6.25
C MET A 197 -0.86 18.03 5.53
N PRO A 198 0.28 18.62 5.14
CA PRO A 198 0.30 19.98 4.59
C PRO A 198 -0.41 20.12 3.23
N ARG A 199 -1.03 21.28 3.02
CA ARG A 199 -1.56 21.75 1.73
C ARG A 199 -0.47 22.51 0.97
N GLY A 200 -0.40 22.32 -0.35
CA GLY A 200 0.45 23.13 -1.20
C GLY A 200 0.49 22.69 -2.67
N VAL A 201 1.06 23.56 -3.49
CA VAL A 201 1.38 23.32 -4.90
C VAL A 201 2.85 23.67 -5.16
N ILE A 202 3.52 22.79 -5.89
CA ILE A 202 4.89 22.96 -6.36
C ILE A 202 4.83 22.97 -7.88
N MET A 203 5.35 24.04 -8.49
CA MET A 203 5.45 24.16 -9.94
C MET A 203 6.90 24.09 -10.37
N ASN A 204 7.16 23.46 -11.52
CA ASN A 204 8.48 23.36 -12.14
C ASN A 204 9.57 22.81 -11.20
N ARG A 205 9.20 21.90 -10.29
CA ARG A 205 10.07 21.31 -9.25
C ARG A 205 10.77 22.33 -8.35
N ASN A 206 10.24 23.55 -8.22
CA ASN A 206 10.80 24.56 -7.33
C ASN A 206 10.39 24.28 -5.87
N LEU A 207 11.15 23.42 -5.19
CA LEU A 207 10.89 23.02 -3.80
C LEU A 207 10.97 24.19 -2.81
N GLY A 208 11.71 25.26 -3.12
CA GLY A 208 11.77 26.47 -2.30
C GLY A 208 10.60 27.44 -2.54
N GLY A 209 9.79 27.20 -3.57
CA GLY A 209 8.70 28.06 -3.99
C GLY A 209 7.32 27.43 -3.82
N VAL A 210 7.13 26.62 -2.77
CA VAL A 210 5.81 26.04 -2.44
C VAL A 210 4.80 27.18 -2.26
N LYS A 211 3.67 27.09 -2.97
CA LYS A 211 2.55 28.01 -2.82
C LYS A 211 1.38 27.31 -2.17
N MET A 212 0.48 28.05 -1.55
CA MET A 212 -0.77 27.48 -1.06
C MET A 212 -1.62 27.06 -2.26
N ALA A 213 -2.17 25.85 -2.21
CA ALA A 213 -3.11 25.39 -3.22
C ALA A 213 -4.45 26.13 -3.03
N ASP A 214 -4.98 26.66 -4.12
CA ASP A 214 -6.22 27.43 -4.15
C ASP A 214 -7.21 26.78 -5.11
N GLN A 215 -8.36 26.38 -4.56
CA GLN A 215 -9.40 25.69 -5.29
C GLN A 215 -9.90 26.51 -6.48
N ALA A 216 -9.96 27.85 -6.38
CA ALA A 216 -10.46 28.72 -7.45
C ALA A 216 -9.63 28.63 -8.76
N ASN A 217 -8.42 28.07 -8.71
CA ASN A 217 -7.55 27.88 -9.87
C ASN A 217 -7.66 26.47 -10.50
N VAL A 218 -8.49 25.59 -9.96
CA VAL A 218 -8.70 24.25 -10.52
C VAL A 218 -9.63 24.35 -11.71
N THR A 219 -9.28 23.72 -12.83
CA THR A 219 -10.14 23.65 -14.02
C THR A 219 -9.99 22.29 -14.69
N GLU A 220 -11.08 21.79 -15.28
CA GLU A 220 -11.13 20.54 -16.05
C GLU A 220 -11.46 20.85 -17.52
N ASN A 221 -10.60 20.37 -18.43
CA ASN A 221 -10.80 20.49 -19.88
C ASN A 221 -11.31 19.17 -20.47
N VAL A 222 -12.30 19.25 -21.36
CA VAL A 222 -12.96 18.07 -21.95
C VAL A 222 -12.54 17.76 -23.39
N ALA A 223 -11.62 18.51 -24.00
CA ALA A 223 -11.28 18.38 -25.42
C ALA A 223 -10.72 17.01 -25.83
N ARG A 224 -10.33 16.17 -24.86
CA ARG A 224 -9.84 14.78 -25.07
C ARG A 224 -10.57 13.76 -24.19
N ALA A 225 -11.81 14.08 -23.81
CA ALA A 225 -12.67 13.23 -23.01
C ALA A 225 -14.04 13.09 -23.66
N TRP A 226 -14.83 12.09 -23.23
CA TRP A 226 -16.16 11.84 -23.77
C TRP A 226 -17.23 12.66 -23.06
N TYR A 227 -17.20 13.97 -23.27
CA TYR A 227 -18.21 14.93 -22.83
C TYR A 227 -18.65 15.80 -24.00
N GLU A 228 -19.74 16.54 -23.82
CA GLU A 228 -20.12 17.58 -24.78
C GLU A 228 -19.07 18.70 -24.78
N ASP A 229 -18.78 19.24 -25.97
CA ASP A 229 -17.80 20.31 -26.13
C ASP A 229 -18.21 21.56 -25.33
N GLY A 230 -17.23 22.20 -24.68
CA GLY A 230 -17.45 23.38 -23.85
C GLY A 230 -16.16 24.08 -23.45
N ALA A 231 -16.29 25.23 -22.81
CA ALA A 231 -15.18 25.90 -22.14
C ALA A 231 -14.76 25.11 -20.89
N ASP A 232 -13.54 25.34 -20.40
CA ASP A 232 -13.04 24.75 -19.16
C ASP A 232 -13.97 25.09 -17.99
N LEU A 233 -14.30 24.08 -17.17
CA LEU A 233 -15.16 24.23 -15.99
C LEU A 233 -14.35 23.99 -14.71
N HIS A 234 -14.86 24.50 -13.59
CA HIS A 234 -14.34 24.26 -12.24
C HIS A 234 -14.86 22.94 -11.66
#